data_AF-A0A534SMV9-F1
#
_entry.id   AF-A0A534SMV9-F1
#
_cell.length_a   1.000
_cell.length_b   1.000
_cell.length_c   1.000
_cell.angle_alpha   90.00
_cell.angle_beta   90.00
_cell.angle_gamma   90.00
#
_symmetry.space_group_name_H-M   'P 1'
#
loop_
_entity.id
_entity.type
_entity.pdbx_description
1 polymer ?
#
loop_
_entity_poly.entity_id
_entity_poly.type
_entity_poly.pdbx_seq_one_letter_code
_entity_poly.pdbx_strand_id
1 'polypeptide(L)'
;MAQLLVVKYLPSALTTAGLAAMAALGVLLPRTALAQSSATPAFVQGAAFSTGSRVSAITVTLTSPVAQGDLLVGWISQFDAPEQAQVSDNVNGAWTRAVGSMTFMSDTGDIALYYRENSQPAPNGIAITVAVPSTAYLQGTVAEYAGVALAGSLDQVAAARGVGTAVDTGATAAVDAGEVVFAALVTGGSPGSVTPGSSAGVPYTPRAQTANGSAYEEDITSSAAGGQQGTATLASATDWYAVCAVFHALPATPPGAPSTPTGFGATSVASTRVTLSWSASTGSVAGYTVYRDGSPIAILFLNGAEIGRARPDPTTYVDEDVTPLTTYAYSVDAFDIADEHSAQSAPLTIITPVASPEFVQGVAGSSASRIASETLVLTEPVLPGDLLVGWFGQFDAPGEVHVLDNVNGPWTRSVSTTFGGTGDIALFYRRSSFPAPFGLVITVSASAPAYLQEAVADYRNVAVLGTLDQALVAQGVGTNASAGPTAAIPAGELVVAAVITGGQPAWAIPGSSQMVPYVLDVQNGSASSDIEDILSSAAGPQEASVTLGTATNWYMVLATFRPLLGIGPILP
;
A
#
# COMPACT_ATOMS: atom_id res chain seq x y z
N MET A 1 -56.76 43.32 17.97
CA MET A 1 -56.33 42.78 19.28
C MET A 1 -55.06 41.99 19.00
N ALA A 2 -53.89 42.59 19.23
CA ALA A 2 -53.06 42.39 20.44
C ALA A 2 -52.58 40.92 20.50
N GLN A 3 -51.28 40.59 20.60
CA GLN A 3 -50.20 41.32 21.24
C GLN A 3 -48.85 40.73 20.79
N LEU A 4 -47.87 41.62 20.66
CA LEU A 4 -46.44 41.37 20.57
C LEU A 4 -45.95 40.67 21.85
N LEU A 5 -45.17 39.58 21.73
CA LEU A 5 -44.28 39.15 22.81
C LEU A 5 -42.86 38.97 22.28
N VAL A 6 -42.02 39.91 22.72
CA VAL A 6 -40.57 39.96 22.59
C VAL A 6 -39.96 38.98 23.58
N VAL A 7 -39.04 38.12 23.13
CA VAL A 7 -38.05 37.52 24.03
C VAL A 7 -36.68 38.08 23.68
N LYS A 8 -36.18 38.84 24.66
CA LYS A 8 -34.85 39.44 24.80
C LYS A 8 -33.73 38.42 24.59
N TYR A 9 -32.82 38.73 23.68
CA TYR A 9 -31.39 38.45 23.87
C TYR A 9 -30.74 39.73 24.39
N LEU A 10 -29.91 39.64 25.45
CA LEU A 10 -28.85 40.60 25.85
C LEU A 10 -28.23 40.18 27.22
N PRO A 11 -26.99 40.60 27.57
CA PRO A 11 -25.77 39.78 27.43
C PRO A 11 -24.87 39.83 28.71
N SER A 12 -23.56 39.57 28.53
CA SER A 12 -22.39 39.92 29.39
C SER A 12 -22.00 38.87 30.45
N ALA A 13 -20.74 38.62 30.78
CA ALA A 13 -19.42 39.02 30.27
C ALA A 13 -18.42 38.02 30.87
N LEU A 14 -17.35 37.67 30.16
CA LEU A 14 -16.08 37.36 30.80
C LEU A 14 -14.94 37.72 29.85
N THR A 15 -13.99 38.40 30.47
CA THR A 15 -13.00 39.31 29.93
C THR A 15 -11.75 38.59 29.46
N THR A 16 -11.12 39.19 28.45
CA THR A 16 -9.71 39.13 28.09
C THR A 16 -8.79 39.19 29.32
N ALA A 17 -8.00 38.15 29.56
CA ALA A 17 -6.67 38.22 30.16
C ALA A 17 -5.98 36.84 30.10
N GLY A 18 -4.78 36.79 29.54
CA GLY A 18 -3.82 35.70 29.78
C GLY A 18 -3.66 34.68 28.66
N LEU A 19 -3.06 35.11 27.53
CA LEU A 19 -2.15 34.23 26.78
C LEU A 19 -1.03 33.85 27.76
N ALA A 20 -1.13 32.68 28.38
CA ALA A 20 0.01 32.01 28.99
C ALA A 20 0.44 30.92 28.01
N ALA A 21 1.53 31.18 27.30
CA ALA A 21 2.26 30.17 26.57
C ALA A 21 2.60 29.02 27.53
N MET A 22 1.96 27.85 27.35
CA MET A 22 2.54 26.61 27.84
C MET A 22 3.66 26.22 26.87
N ALA A 23 4.79 26.93 26.99
CA ALA A 23 6.07 26.33 26.68
C ALA A 23 6.31 25.27 27.75
N ALA A 24 5.86 24.05 27.51
CA ALA A 24 6.28 22.90 28.29
C ALA A 24 7.78 22.74 28.04
N LEU A 25 8.57 23.28 28.97
CA LEU A 25 9.98 23.02 29.08
C LEU A 25 10.11 21.49 29.23
N GLY A 26 10.50 20.83 28.14
CA GLY A 26 10.90 19.43 28.13
C GLY A 26 12.13 19.27 29.01
N VAL A 27 11.92 19.21 30.32
CA VAL A 27 12.89 18.64 31.23
C VAL A 27 12.94 17.17 30.83
N LEU A 28 14.00 16.79 30.11
CA LEU A 28 14.49 15.42 30.06
C LEU A 28 14.73 15.00 31.51
N LEU A 29 13.70 14.46 32.16
CA LEU A 29 13.91 13.46 33.17
C LEU A 29 14.59 12.32 32.41
N PRO A 30 15.80 11.88 32.78
CA PRO A 30 16.30 10.63 32.24
C PRO A 30 15.20 9.61 32.54
N ARG A 31 14.61 9.02 31.50
CA ARG A 31 13.81 7.82 31.66
C ARG A 31 14.74 6.89 32.43
N THR A 32 14.42 6.61 33.69
CA THR A 32 15.08 5.51 34.39
C THR A 32 14.81 4.32 33.51
N ALA A 33 15.83 3.84 32.80
CA ALA A 33 15.79 2.57 32.12
C ALA A 33 15.41 1.55 33.19
N LEU A 34 14.11 1.22 33.28
CA LEU A 34 13.70 0.02 33.93
C LEU A 34 14.45 -1.05 33.18
N ALA A 35 15.31 -1.80 33.88
CA ALA A 35 15.93 -2.98 33.32
C ALA A 35 14.79 -3.90 32.87
N GLN A 36 14.41 -3.84 31.60
CA GLN A 36 13.52 -4.80 30.98
C GLN A 36 14.30 -6.11 30.98
N SER A 37 13.94 -7.01 31.89
CA SER A 37 14.44 -8.36 31.87
C SER A 37 14.03 -8.98 30.53
N SER A 38 15.02 -9.46 29.76
CA SER A 38 14.88 -10.43 28.66
C SER A 38 13.56 -11.20 28.74
N ALA A 39 12.60 -10.87 27.88
CA ALA A 39 11.38 -11.63 27.76
C ALA A 39 11.53 -12.53 26.52
N THR A 40 11.82 -13.81 26.74
CA THR A 40 11.55 -14.83 25.72
C THR A 40 10.09 -14.67 25.29
N PRO A 41 9.79 -14.64 23.99
CA PRO A 41 8.42 -14.43 23.56
C PRO A 41 7.48 -15.47 24.20
N ALA A 42 6.30 -15.01 24.59
CA ALA A 42 5.33 -15.85 25.29
C ALA A 42 3.92 -15.48 24.86
N PHE A 43 3.12 -16.51 24.56
CA PHE A 43 1.69 -16.37 24.37
C PHE A 43 1.02 -15.94 25.68
N VAL A 44 0.18 -14.91 25.62
CA VAL A 44 -0.59 -14.40 26.75
C VAL A 44 -2.02 -14.91 26.69
N GLN A 45 -2.73 -14.66 25.58
CA GLN A 45 -4.12 -15.05 25.38
C GLN A 45 -4.51 -14.99 23.89
N GLY A 46 -5.63 -15.62 23.55
CA GLY A 46 -6.16 -15.63 22.20
C GLY A 46 -7.64 -15.99 22.14
N ALA A 47 -8.30 -15.67 21.05
CA ALA A 47 -9.71 -15.90 20.81
C ALA A 47 -9.98 -16.16 19.32
N ALA A 48 -10.99 -16.97 19.04
CA ALA A 48 -11.47 -17.24 17.69
C ALA A 48 -12.96 -16.88 17.59
N PHE A 49 -13.39 -16.41 16.43
CA PHE A 49 -14.76 -15.96 16.21
C PHE A 49 -15.27 -16.29 14.81
N SER A 50 -16.59 -16.36 14.68
CA SER A 50 -17.29 -16.50 13.42
C SER A 50 -18.73 -16.01 13.58
N THR A 51 -19.22 -15.24 12.62
CA THR A 51 -20.62 -14.76 12.62
C THR A 51 -21.54 -15.77 11.93
N GLY A 52 -22.72 -16.05 12.50
CA GLY A 52 -23.75 -16.88 11.85
C GLY A 52 -24.61 -16.14 10.82
N SER A 53 -24.44 -14.82 10.68
CA SER A 53 -25.19 -13.94 9.78
C SER A 53 -24.31 -12.78 9.33
N ARG A 54 -24.67 -12.11 8.23
CA ARG A 54 -23.98 -10.89 7.78
C ARG A 54 -24.13 -9.77 8.81
N VAL A 55 -23.03 -9.13 9.17
CA VAL A 55 -22.97 -7.99 10.10
C VAL A 55 -22.01 -6.94 9.55
N SER A 56 -22.16 -5.69 9.99
CA SER A 56 -21.20 -4.62 9.67
C SER A 56 -20.02 -4.57 10.64
N ALA A 57 -20.16 -5.18 11.82
CA ALA A 57 -19.07 -5.28 12.80
C ALA A 57 -19.29 -6.43 13.80
N ILE A 58 -18.19 -6.91 14.37
CA ILE A 58 -18.17 -7.78 15.54
C ILE A 58 -17.10 -7.29 16.53
N THR A 59 -17.37 -7.46 17.83
CA THR A 59 -16.38 -7.23 18.89
C THR A 59 -15.87 -8.55 19.45
N VAL A 60 -14.55 -8.70 19.48
CA VAL A 60 -13.82 -9.83 20.06
C VAL A 60 -13.03 -9.30 21.25
N THR A 61 -13.11 -9.97 22.39
CA THR A 61 -12.49 -9.50 23.63
C THR A 61 -11.33 -10.38 24.04
N LEU A 62 -10.16 -9.78 24.25
CA LEU A 62 -9.08 -10.38 25.03
C LEU A 62 -9.24 -9.90 26.48
N THR A 63 -9.55 -10.84 27.39
CA THR A 63 -10.11 -10.50 28.72
C THR A 63 -9.07 -10.39 29.82
N SER A 64 -7.86 -10.92 29.60
CA SER A 64 -6.73 -10.75 30.51
C SER A 64 -6.09 -9.37 30.29
N PRO A 65 -5.38 -8.82 31.29
CA PRO A 65 -4.64 -7.56 31.14
C PRO A 65 -3.65 -7.65 29.97
N VAL A 66 -3.60 -6.60 29.14
CA VAL A 66 -2.58 -6.41 28.11
C VAL A 66 -1.48 -5.52 28.66
N ALA A 67 -0.22 -5.96 28.60
CA ALA A 67 0.90 -5.16 29.08
C ALA A 67 1.29 -4.07 28.06
N GLN A 68 2.07 -3.09 28.51
CA GLN A 68 2.68 -2.16 27.57
C GLN A 68 3.75 -2.91 26.77
N GLY A 69 3.72 -2.78 25.44
CA GLY A 69 4.72 -3.37 24.57
C GLY A 69 4.34 -4.73 23.97
N ASP A 70 3.19 -5.30 24.34
CA ASP A 70 2.77 -6.59 23.80
C ASP A 70 2.38 -6.47 22.32
N LEU A 71 2.59 -7.56 21.57
CA LEU A 71 2.10 -7.72 20.21
C LEU A 71 0.67 -8.24 20.26
N LEU A 72 -0.22 -7.58 19.52
CA LEU A 72 -1.54 -8.10 19.18
C LEU A 72 -1.52 -8.50 17.71
N VAL A 73 -2.09 -9.65 17.36
CA VAL A 73 -2.10 -10.15 15.97
C VAL A 73 -3.38 -10.92 15.69
N GLY A 74 -3.88 -10.92 14.47
CA GLY A 74 -5.03 -11.70 14.07
C GLY A 74 -5.10 -12.00 12.58
N TRP A 75 -5.63 -13.18 12.25
CA TRP A 75 -5.97 -13.57 10.88
C TRP A 75 -7.47 -13.41 10.68
N ILE A 76 -7.86 -12.42 9.88
CA ILE A 76 -9.21 -11.89 9.82
C ILE A 76 -9.75 -12.01 8.41
N SER A 77 -10.98 -12.51 8.28
CA SER A 77 -11.70 -12.59 7.01
C SER A 77 -13.05 -11.90 7.04
N GLN A 78 -13.40 -11.32 5.90
CA GLN A 78 -14.76 -10.94 5.54
C GLN A 78 -15.13 -11.62 4.23
N PHE A 79 -16.32 -12.23 4.19
CA PHE A 79 -16.89 -12.80 2.97
C PHE A 79 -18.15 -12.03 2.56
N ASP A 80 -18.34 -11.89 1.24
CA ASP A 80 -19.52 -11.28 0.61
C ASP A 80 -19.62 -9.76 0.78
N ALA A 81 -18.48 -9.07 0.80
CA ALA A 81 -18.36 -7.63 0.62
C ALA A 81 -17.18 -7.26 -0.29
N PRO A 82 -17.25 -6.13 -1.04
CA PRO A 82 -16.16 -5.66 -1.88
C PRO A 82 -15.07 -4.92 -1.11
N GLU A 83 -15.34 -4.49 0.13
CA GLU A 83 -14.41 -3.67 0.92
C GLU A 83 -13.44 -4.52 1.76
N GLN A 84 -12.30 -3.95 2.15
CA GLN A 84 -11.39 -4.57 3.13
C GLN A 84 -11.98 -4.51 4.53
N ALA A 85 -11.65 -5.51 5.35
CA ALA A 85 -11.95 -5.46 6.78
C ALA A 85 -11.15 -4.34 7.46
N GLN A 86 -11.74 -3.73 8.48
CA GLN A 86 -11.09 -2.74 9.33
C GLN A 86 -10.96 -3.31 10.73
N VAL A 87 -9.75 -3.32 11.27
CA VAL A 87 -9.46 -3.84 12.61
C VAL A 87 -8.93 -2.72 13.49
N SER A 88 -9.55 -2.56 14.64
CA SER A 88 -9.14 -1.58 15.65
C SER A 88 -9.46 -2.08 17.05
N ASP A 89 -8.88 -1.47 18.07
CA ASP A 89 -9.29 -1.70 19.46
C ASP A 89 -9.52 -0.39 20.21
N ASN A 90 -10.14 -0.51 21.39
CA ASN A 90 -10.57 0.61 22.22
C ASN A 90 -9.42 1.35 22.93
N VAL A 91 -8.17 0.90 22.80
CA VAL A 91 -6.99 1.45 23.48
C VAL A 91 -5.96 1.98 22.48
N ASN A 92 -5.63 1.19 21.45
CA ASN A 92 -4.56 1.48 20.49
C ASN A 92 -5.07 2.12 19.20
N GLY A 93 -6.38 2.09 18.95
CA GLY A 93 -6.98 2.52 17.68
C GLY A 93 -6.81 1.46 16.59
N ALA A 94 -6.60 1.89 15.35
CA ALA A 94 -6.46 1.00 14.20
C ALA A 94 -5.22 0.09 14.32
N TRP A 95 -5.36 -1.14 13.83
CA TRP A 95 -4.28 -2.09 13.68
C TRP A 95 -3.65 -1.98 12.30
N THR A 96 -2.37 -2.33 12.22
CA THR A 96 -1.62 -2.41 10.97
C THR A 96 -2.08 -3.64 10.19
N ARG A 97 -2.49 -3.45 8.94
CA ARG A 97 -2.78 -4.57 8.03
C ARG A 97 -1.46 -5.03 7.41
N ALA A 98 -1.10 -6.29 7.63
CA ALA A 98 0.02 -6.92 6.98
C ALA A 98 -0.37 -7.41 5.58
N VAL A 99 0.53 -8.19 5.00
CA VAL A 99 0.63 -8.37 3.57
C VAL A 99 0.43 -9.80 3.18
N GLY A 100 0.25 -10.04 1.87
CA GLY A 100 -0.19 -11.36 1.42
C GLY A 100 -1.67 -11.58 1.76
N SER A 101 -2.48 -10.52 1.71
CA SER A 101 -3.92 -10.69 1.75
C SER A 101 -4.39 -11.51 0.57
N MET A 102 -5.42 -12.30 0.81
CA MET A 102 -6.00 -13.17 -0.18
C MET A 102 -7.50 -12.98 -0.25
N THR A 103 -8.07 -13.43 -1.35
CA THR A 103 -9.51 -13.55 -1.54
C THR A 103 -9.95 -14.99 -1.35
N PHE A 104 -11.26 -15.19 -1.16
CA PHE A 104 -11.84 -16.52 -1.21
C PHE A 104 -11.70 -17.11 -2.61
N MET A 105 -11.94 -18.42 -2.79
CA MET A 105 -11.82 -19.10 -4.10
C MET A 105 -12.72 -18.50 -5.20
N SER A 106 -13.70 -17.68 -4.85
CA SER A 106 -14.53 -16.89 -5.77
C SER A 106 -13.87 -15.59 -6.23
N ASP A 107 -12.65 -15.31 -5.78
CA ASP A 107 -11.93 -14.04 -5.94
C ASP A 107 -12.71 -12.82 -5.42
N THR A 108 -13.50 -13.05 -4.39
CA THR A 108 -14.25 -12.02 -3.65
C THR A 108 -13.95 -12.10 -2.16
N GLY A 109 -14.33 -11.06 -1.40
CA GLY A 109 -14.04 -10.96 0.02
C GLY A 109 -12.62 -10.47 0.30
N ASP A 110 -12.26 -10.43 1.59
CA ASP A 110 -10.93 -10.04 2.06
C ASP A 110 -10.50 -10.99 3.18
N ILE A 111 -9.26 -11.45 3.12
CA ILE A 111 -8.62 -12.25 4.17
C ILE A 111 -7.22 -11.68 4.36
N ALA A 112 -6.93 -11.20 5.56
CA ALA A 112 -5.66 -10.54 5.84
C ALA A 112 -5.21 -10.71 7.29
N LEU A 113 -3.89 -10.58 7.49
CA LEU A 113 -3.27 -10.52 8.79
C LEU A 113 -3.31 -9.06 9.25
N TYR A 114 -3.72 -8.83 10.50
CA TYR A 114 -3.65 -7.54 11.15
C TYR A 114 -2.83 -7.67 12.43
N TYR A 115 -2.04 -6.66 12.76
CA TYR A 115 -1.23 -6.67 13.97
C TYR A 115 -1.10 -5.28 14.56
N ARG A 116 -0.81 -5.22 15.85
CA ARG A 116 -0.48 -4.02 16.59
C ARG A 116 0.71 -4.29 17.49
N GLU A 117 1.83 -3.67 17.16
CA GLU A 117 3.02 -3.65 18.01
C GLU A 117 2.95 -2.53 19.05
N ASN A 118 3.82 -2.65 20.06
CA ASN A 118 3.96 -1.71 21.16
C ASN A 118 2.62 -1.28 21.76
N SER A 119 1.78 -2.26 22.14
CA SER A 119 0.47 -1.97 22.69
C SER A 119 0.56 -1.04 23.89
N GLN A 120 -0.42 -0.16 24.03
CA GLN A 120 -0.64 0.59 25.25
C GLN A 120 -1.20 -0.34 26.33
N PRO A 121 -0.87 -0.11 27.61
CA PRO A 121 -1.30 -0.99 28.69
C PRO A 121 -2.83 -0.95 28.86
N ALA A 122 -3.45 -2.12 28.91
CA ALA A 122 -4.90 -2.28 29.09
C ALA A 122 -5.18 -3.23 30.27
N PRO A 123 -5.26 -2.72 31.51
CA PRO A 123 -5.36 -3.55 32.71
C PRO A 123 -6.66 -4.37 32.82
N ASN A 124 -7.67 -4.05 32.02
CA ASN A 124 -8.97 -4.73 32.00
C ASN A 124 -9.19 -5.54 30.70
N GLY A 125 -8.12 -5.80 29.95
CA GLY A 125 -8.19 -6.36 28.61
C GLY A 125 -8.63 -5.35 27.55
N ILE A 126 -8.80 -5.84 26.33
CA ILE A 126 -9.12 -5.03 25.15
C ILE A 126 -10.34 -5.58 24.40
N ALA A 127 -11.06 -4.66 23.77
CA ALA A 127 -12.17 -4.94 22.87
C ALA A 127 -11.74 -4.61 21.44
N ILE A 128 -11.49 -5.66 20.66
CA ILE A 128 -11.08 -5.60 19.27
C ILE A 128 -12.34 -5.57 18.41
N THR A 129 -12.48 -4.55 17.58
CA THR A 129 -13.58 -4.39 16.63
C THR A 129 -13.08 -4.73 15.24
N VAL A 130 -13.75 -5.71 14.62
CA VAL A 130 -13.60 -6.03 13.20
C VAL A 130 -14.85 -5.49 12.48
N ALA A 131 -14.66 -4.62 11.51
CA ALA A 131 -15.74 -3.91 10.82
C ALA A 131 -15.59 -3.92 9.29
N VAL A 132 -16.71 -3.76 8.60
CA VAL A 132 -16.78 -3.53 7.15
C VAL A 132 -17.83 -2.45 6.90
N PRO A 133 -17.65 -1.53 5.92
CA PRO A 133 -18.64 -0.48 5.64
C PRO A 133 -20.03 -1.00 5.28
N SER A 134 -20.08 -2.16 4.62
CA SER A 134 -21.31 -2.86 4.25
C SER A 134 -21.69 -3.90 5.30
N THR A 135 -22.12 -5.09 4.89
CA THR A 135 -22.35 -6.21 5.82
C THR A 135 -21.69 -7.44 5.22
N ALA A 136 -20.98 -8.22 6.02
CA ALA A 136 -20.25 -9.41 5.61
C ALA A 136 -20.38 -10.52 6.66
N TYR A 137 -20.04 -11.74 6.28
CA TYR A 137 -19.71 -12.75 7.28
C TYR A 137 -18.28 -12.48 7.78
N LEU A 138 -18.11 -12.30 9.09
CA LEU A 138 -16.82 -12.04 9.72
C LEU A 138 -16.35 -13.28 10.48
N GLN A 139 -15.08 -13.64 10.27
CA GLN A 139 -14.46 -14.81 10.88
C GLN A 139 -12.97 -14.55 11.09
N GLY A 140 -12.37 -15.20 12.09
CA GLY A 140 -10.94 -15.11 12.30
C GLY A 140 -10.49 -15.51 13.69
N THR A 141 -9.23 -15.20 13.97
CA THR A 141 -8.61 -15.34 15.28
C THR A 141 -7.83 -14.09 15.64
N VAL A 142 -7.62 -13.90 16.94
CA VAL A 142 -6.79 -12.84 17.52
C VAL A 142 -5.99 -13.40 18.68
N ALA A 143 -4.74 -12.99 18.82
CA ALA A 143 -3.81 -13.43 19.83
C ALA A 143 -2.95 -12.27 20.36
N GLU A 144 -2.39 -12.48 21.55
CA GLU A 144 -1.49 -11.56 22.23
C GLU A 144 -0.19 -12.28 22.64
N TYR A 145 0.94 -11.63 22.41
CA TYR A 145 2.26 -12.11 22.74
C TYR A 145 3.06 -11.05 23.50
N ALA A 146 3.67 -11.44 24.61
CA ALA A 146 4.67 -10.66 25.30
C ALA A 146 6.07 -10.98 24.77
N GLY A 147 7.02 -10.04 24.93
CA GLY A 147 8.44 -10.26 24.58
C GLY A 147 8.76 -10.19 23.09
N VAL A 148 7.85 -9.65 22.27
CA VAL A 148 8.06 -9.34 20.85
C VAL A 148 8.69 -7.95 20.71
N ALA A 149 9.41 -7.71 19.62
CA ALA A 149 9.91 -6.39 19.24
C ALA A 149 8.80 -5.32 19.32
N LEU A 150 9.19 -4.12 19.74
CA LEU A 150 8.29 -2.98 19.93
C LEU A 150 8.04 -2.23 18.62
N ALA A 151 8.96 -2.30 17.66
CA ALA A 151 8.81 -1.66 16.36
C ALA A 151 9.37 -2.56 15.26
N GLY A 152 8.75 -2.54 14.07
CA GLY A 152 9.16 -3.40 12.96
C GLY A 152 9.12 -4.88 13.31
N SER A 153 8.13 -5.27 14.11
CA SER A 153 8.05 -6.61 14.70
C SER A 153 7.82 -7.74 13.70
N LEU A 154 7.09 -7.50 12.62
CA LEU A 154 6.85 -8.50 11.58
C LEU A 154 8.13 -8.70 10.74
N ASP A 155 8.68 -9.92 10.76
CA ASP A 155 9.85 -10.31 9.95
C ASP A 155 9.40 -10.87 8.59
N GLN A 156 8.68 -11.99 8.61
CA GLN A 156 8.25 -12.68 7.39
C GLN A 156 6.79 -13.08 7.44
N VAL A 157 6.17 -13.20 6.27
CA VAL A 157 4.84 -13.78 6.14
C VAL A 157 4.74 -14.64 4.88
N ALA A 158 4.09 -15.79 5.02
CA ALA A 158 3.68 -16.65 3.91
C ALA A 158 2.20 -16.97 4.08
N ALA A 159 1.44 -16.88 3.00
CA ALA A 159 0.02 -17.18 3.03
C ALA A 159 -0.37 -17.97 1.79
N ALA A 160 -1.25 -18.94 1.95
CA ALA A 160 -1.73 -19.78 0.86
C ALA A 160 -3.19 -20.17 1.05
N ARG A 161 -3.80 -20.60 -0.05
CA ARG A 161 -5.15 -21.14 -0.08
C ARG A 161 -5.18 -22.46 -0.83
N GLY A 162 -6.07 -23.37 -0.45
CA GLY A 162 -6.20 -24.67 -1.09
C GLY A 162 -7.50 -25.37 -0.76
N VAL A 163 -7.68 -26.59 -1.29
CA VAL A 163 -8.85 -27.44 -1.02
C VAL A 163 -8.35 -28.82 -0.61
N GLY A 164 -8.84 -29.31 0.53
CA GLY A 164 -8.45 -30.62 1.05
C GLY A 164 -8.36 -30.61 2.57
N THR A 165 -7.63 -31.57 3.12
CA THR A 165 -7.41 -31.71 4.57
C THR A 165 -6.02 -31.25 5.01
N ALA A 166 -5.03 -31.27 4.11
CA ALA A 166 -3.68 -30.82 4.40
C ALA A 166 -3.59 -29.30 4.15
N VAL A 167 -3.22 -28.57 5.19
CA VAL A 167 -2.98 -27.12 5.14
C VAL A 167 -1.47 -26.91 5.15
N ASP A 168 -0.98 -26.12 4.19
CA ASP A 168 0.42 -25.73 4.09
C ASP A 168 0.50 -24.34 3.44
N THR A 169 1.08 -23.37 4.15
CA THR A 169 1.27 -22.00 3.65
C THR A 169 2.40 -21.88 2.64
N GLY A 170 3.24 -22.91 2.51
CA GLY A 170 4.59 -22.78 1.98
C GLY A 170 5.52 -22.12 3.01
N ALA A 171 6.82 -22.20 2.74
CA ALA A 171 7.84 -21.62 3.61
C ALA A 171 8.02 -20.11 3.36
N THR A 172 8.18 -19.35 4.44
CA THR A 172 8.71 -17.99 4.40
C THR A 172 10.17 -17.97 3.92
N ALA A 173 10.70 -16.77 3.67
CA ALA A 173 12.15 -16.58 3.66
C ALA A 173 12.75 -17.00 5.02
N ALA A 174 14.07 -17.21 5.04
CA ALA A 174 14.76 -17.62 6.26
C ALA A 174 14.67 -16.55 7.34
N VAL A 175 14.31 -16.98 8.55
CA VAL A 175 14.23 -16.11 9.74
C VAL A 175 15.24 -16.55 10.80
N ASP A 176 15.44 -15.71 11.80
CA ASP A 176 16.32 -16.02 12.93
C ASP A 176 15.66 -16.99 13.93
N ALA A 177 16.48 -17.64 14.76
CA ALA A 177 15.97 -18.51 15.81
C ALA A 177 15.45 -17.69 17.00
N GLY A 178 14.44 -18.21 17.69
CA GLY A 178 13.90 -17.62 18.91
C GLY A 178 12.75 -16.63 18.68
N GLU A 179 12.24 -16.55 17.46
CA GLU A 179 11.14 -15.67 17.06
C GLU A 179 9.78 -16.33 17.26
N VAL A 180 8.71 -15.53 17.23
CA VAL A 180 7.34 -16.04 17.28
C VAL A 180 6.90 -16.42 15.88
N VAL A 181 6.42 -17.64 15.69
CA VAL A 181 5.68 -18.06 14.50
C VAL A 181 4.20 -18.15 14.88
N PHE A 182 3.40 -17.24 14.33
CA PHE A 182 1.94 -17.26 14.38
C PHE A 182 1.41 -17.96 13.13
N ALA A 183 0.71 -19.08 13.30
CA ALA A 183 0.04 -19.76 12.20
C ALA A 183 -1.47 -19.79 12.45
N ALA A 184 -2.25 -19.38 11.45
CA ALA A 184 -3.69 -19.35 11.56
C ALA A 184 -4.35 -19.71 10.24
N LEU A 185 -5.59 -20.19 10.33
CA LEU A 185 -6.40 -20.53 9.18
C LEU A 185 -7.86 -20.17 9.39
N VAL A 186 -8.52 -19.91 8.27
CA VAL A 186 -9.98 -19.87 8.14
C VAL A 186 -10.43 -20.83 7.04
N THR A 187 -11.66 -21.31 7.11
CA THR A 187 -12.21 -22.25 6.12
C THR A 187 -13.58 -21.83 5.63
N GLY A 188 -13.90 -22.08 4.35
CA GLY A 188 -15.26 -21.87 3.83
C GLY A 188 -16.28 -22.88 4.37
N GLY A 189 -15.82 -24.03 4.83
CA GLY A 189 -16.62 -25.08 5.46
C GLY A 189 -16.53 -25.14 6.99
N SER A 190 -16.91 -26.28 7.54
CA SER A 190 -16.89 -26.57 8.98
C SER A 190 -16.19 -27.91 9.23
N PRO A 191 -14.84 -27.92 9.24
CA PRO A 191 -14.08 -29.17 9.29
C PRO A 191 -14.17 -29.89 10.65
N GLY A 192 -14.74 -29.27 11.67
CA GLY A 192 -14.79 -29.82 13.02
C GLY A 192 -13.47 -29.59 13.73
N SER A 193 -12.65 -30.64 13.89
CA SER A 193 -11.35 -30.52 14.58
C SER A 193 -10.20 -30.21 13.62
N VAL A 194 -9.26 -29.40 14.11
CA VAL A 194 -7.98 -29.13 13.45
C VAL A 194 -6.85 -29.73 14.29
N THR A 195 -5.95 -30.47 13.65
CA THR A 195 -4.75 -31.02 14.29
C THR A 195 -3.56 -30.11 13.98
N PRO A 196 -2.81 -29.63 15.00
CA PRO A 196 -1.66 -28.76 14.81
C PRO A 196 -0.55 -29.47 14.04
N GLY A 197 0.19 -28.72 13.24
CA GLY A 197 1.34 -29.23 12.51
C GLY A 197 2.68 -28.94 13.19
N SER A 198 3.68 -28.65 12.36
CA SER A 198 5.01 -28.24 12.82
C SER A 198 5.69 -27.36 11.78
N SER A 199 6.64 -26.53 12.23
CA SER A 199 7.54 -25.77 11.35
C SER A 199 8.98 -26.07 11.70
N ALA A 200 9.82 -26.33 10.70
CA ALA A 200 11.25 -26.63 10.89
C ALA A 200 11.54 -27.70 11.99
N GLY A 201 10.64 -28.67 12.17
CA GLY A 201 10.75 -29.74 13.18
C GLY A 201 10.30 -29.35 14.59
N VAL A 202 9.81 -28.12 14.80
CA VAL A 202 9.22 -27.65 16.05
C VAL A 202 7.68 -27.79 15.96
N PRO A 203 7.04 -28.58 16.84
CA PRO A 203 5.58 -28.70 16.85
C PRO A 203 4.88 -27.40 17.24
N TYR A 204 3.79 -27.09 16.57
CA TYR A 204 2.92 -25.97 16.95
C TYR A 204 2.12 -26.28 18.22
N THR A 205 1.80 -25.22 18.99
CA THR A 205 0.88 -25.28 20.12
C THR A 205 -0.47 -24.66 19.71
N PRO A 206 -1.60 -25.40 19.76
CA PRO A 206 -2.92 -24.84 19.45
C PRO A 206 -3.33 -23.78 20.48
N ARG A 207 -3.89 -22.65 20.02
CA ARG A 207 -4.27 -21.52 20.89
C ARG A 207 -5.77 -21.28 20.95
N ALA A 208 -6.41 -20.97 19.83
CA ALA A 208 -7.84 -20.69 19.78
C ALA A 208 -8.48 -21.33 18.55
N GLN A 209 -9.75 -21.74 18.68
CA GLN A 209 -10.54 -22.26 17.57
C GLN A 209 -12.03 -22.03 17.77
N THR A 210 -12.78 -21.87 16.68
CA THR A 210 -14.24 -21.94 16.73
C THR A 210 -14.72 -23.37 16.91
N ALA A 211 -15.92 -23.56 17.46
CA ALA A 211 -16.46 -24.89 17.77
C ALA A 211 -16.61 -25.81 16.55
N ASN A 212 -16.69 -25.24 15.35
CA ASN A 212 -16.80 -25.96 14.08
C ASN A 212 -15.48 -26.01 13.28
N GLY A 213 -14.37 -25.52 13.86
CA GLY A 213 -13.05 -25.50 13.22
C GLY A 213 -12.92 -24.54 12.05
N SER A 214 -13.85 -23.60 11.92
CA SER A 214 -13.89 -22.67 10.80
C SER A 214 -12.89 -21.52 10.90
N ALA A 215 -12.37 -21.26 12.11
CA ALA A 215 -11.20 -20.45 12.37
C ALA A 215 -10.35 -21.13 13.44
N TYR A 216 -9.04 -21.11 13.27
CA TYR A 216 -8.08 -21.80 14.13
C TYR A 216 -6.73 -21.08 14.11
N GLU A 217 -6.07 -21.01 15.27
CA GLU A 217 -4.71 -20.51 15.42
C GLU A 217 -3.85 -21.40 16.31
N GLU A 218 -2.56 -21.38 16.02
CA GLU A 218 -1.50 -22.08 16.70
C GLU A 218 -0.20 -21.29 16.62
N ASP A 219 0.78 -21.61 17.47
CA ASP A 219 2.04 -20.87 17.50
C ASP A 219 3.27 -21.72 17.83
N ILE A 220 4.43 -21.13 17.53
CA ILE A 220 5.74 -21.50 18.07
C ILE A 220 6.31 -20.22 18.67
N THR A 221 6.49 -20.15 19.98
CA THR A 221 7.00 -18.94 20.64
C THR A 221 8.52 -18.79 20.61
N SER A 222 9.22 -19.77 20.04
CA SER A 222 10.66 -19.76 19.83
C SER A 222 11.01 -20.64 18.64
N SER A 223 11.06 -20.03 17.46
CA SER A 223 11.38 -20.69 16.19
C SER A 223 12.78 -21.30 16.16
N ALA A 224 12.97 -22.29 15.29
CA ALA A 224 14.31 -22.62 14.78
C ALA A 224 14.64 -21.66 13.62
N ALA A 225 15.92 -21.34 13.40
CA ALA A 225 16.33 -20.53 12.25
C ALA A 225 16.01 -21.23 10.91
N GLY A 226 15.73 -20.44 9.87
CA GLY A 226 15.36 -20.92 8.53
C GLY A 226 13.92 -20.58 8.14
N GLY A 227 13.47 -21.03 6.97
CA GLY A 227 12.11 -20.74 6.51
C GLY A 227 11.05 -21.41 7.39
N GLN A 228 9.99 -20.67 7.73
CA GLN A 228 8.88 -21.13 8.56
C GLN A 228 7.65 -21.40 7.71
N GLN A 229 6.83 -22.39 8.09
CA GLN A 229 5.59 -22.71 7.38
C GLN A 229 4.46 -23.02 8.36
N GLY A 230 3.27 -22.54 8.07
CA GLY A 230 2.04 -22.88 8.78
C GLY A 230 1.51 -24.18 8.24
N THR A 231 1.40 -25.20 9.09
CA THR A 231 0.88 -26.51 8.69
C THR A 231 -0.15 -27.01 9.67
N ALA A 232 -1.24 -27.58 9.18
CA ALA A 232 -2.29 -28.18 9.99
C ALA A 232 -3.00 -29.29 9.22
N THR A 233 -3.76 -30.13 9.92
CA THR A 233 -4.62 -31.14 9.30
C THR A 233 -6.07 -30.98 9.74
N LEU A 234 -6.96 -30.74 8.78
CA LEU A 234 -8.41 -30.65 8.97
C LEU A 234 -9.04 -32.05 9.02
N ALA A 235 -10.03 -32.26 9.89
CA ALA A 235 -10.70 -33.55 9.99
C ALA A 235 -11.62 -33.88 8.80
N SER A 236 -12.07 -32.89 8.03
CA SER A 236 -12.75 -33.09 6.75
C SER A 236 -12.30 -32.08 5.71
N ALA A 237 -12.30 -32.49 4.44
CA ALA A 237 -11.88 -31.64 3.33
C ALA A 237 -12.80 -30.43 3.15
N THR A 238 -12.20 -29.26 2.98
CA THR A 238 -12.86 -28.00 2.64
C THR A 238 -11.86 -27.09 1.94
N ASP A 239 -12.33 -25.98 1.37
CA ASP A 239 -11.46 -24.85 1.06
C ASP A 239 -10.91 -24.22 2.36
N TRP A 240 -9.62 -23.93 2.36
CA TRP A 240 -8.87 -23.37 3.48
C TRP A 240 -7.98 -22.20 3.03
N TYR A 241 -7.74 -21.28 3.94
CA TYR A 241 -7.00 -20.03 3.73
C TYR A 241 -6.14 -19.79 4.97
N ALA A 242 -4.82 -19.90 4.81
CA ALA A 242 -3.90 -19.97 5.94
C ALA A 242 -2.75 -18.96 5.82
N VAL A 243 -2.24 -18.54 6.97
CA VAL A 243 -1.10 -17.64 7.13
C VAL A 243 -0.08 -18.24 8.09
N CYS A 244 1.19 -17.95 7.82
CA CYS A 244 2.34 -18.14 8.68
C CYS A 244 3.03 -16.78 8.78
N ALA A 245 2.99 -16.15 9.93
CA ALA A 245 3.62 -14.85 10.19
C ALA A 245 4.68 -15.01 11.28
N VAL A 246 5.88 -14.51 11.02
CA VAL A 246 7.02 -14.56 11.93
C VAL A 246 7.27 -13.17 12.50
N PHE A 247 7.42 -13.07 13.81
CA PHE A 247 7.69 -11.82 14.51
C PHE A 247 9.00 -11.87 15.31
N HIS A 248 9.84 -10.85 15.11
CA HIS A 248 11.10 -10.66 15.82
C HIS A 248 10.88 -10.64 17.33
N ALA A 249 11.68 -11.42 18.06
CA ALA A 249 11.74 -11.34 19.51
C ALA A 249 12.42 -10.05 19.97
N LEU A 250 12.01 -9.51 21.12
CA LEU A 250 12.76 -8.43 21.75
C LEU A 250 14.10 -8.99 22.28
N PRO A 251 15.26 -8.44 21.89
CA PRO A 251 16.54 -9.00 22.28
C PRO A 251 16.81 -8.80 23.77
N ALA A 252 17.49 -9.76 24.39
CA ALA A 252 17.81 -9.74 25.82
C ALA A 252 18.62 -8.51 26.26
N THR A 253 19.38 -7.92 25.34
CA THR A 253 19.99 -6.59 25.49
C THR A 253 19.46 -5.74 24.35
N PRO A 254 18.58 -4.77 24.63
CA PRO A 254 18.09 -3.86 23.62
C PRO A 254 19.26 -3.20 22.87
N PRO A 255 19.14 -3.01 21.55
CA PRO A 255 20.13 -2.27 20.79
C PRO A 255 20.24 -0.83 21.30
N GLY A 256 21.36 -0.19 20.98
CA GLY A 256 21.45 1.26 21.11
C GLY A 256 20.82 1.94 19.90
N ALA A 257 20.35 3.18 20.10
CA ALA A 257 19.80 4.02 19.05
C ALA A 257 20.65 3.94 17.75
N PRO A 258 20.02 3.82 16.57
CA PRO A 258 20.75 3.79 15.32
C PRO A 258 21.50 5.12 15.06
N SER A 259 22.36 5.13 14.04
CA SER A 259 22.96 6.40 13.60
C SER A 259 21.91 7.32 12.95
N THR A 260 22.05 8.64 13.10
CA THR A 260 21.23 9.62 12.37
C THR A 260 21.32 9.41 10.85
N PRO A 261 20.20 9.42 10.11
CA PRO A 261 20.23 9.37 8.65
C PRO A 261 21.04 10.53 8.05
N THR A 262 21.79 10.26 6.98
CA THR A 262 22.60 11.27 6.28
C THR A 262 22.16 11.42 4.84
N GLY A 263 22.67 12.43 4.12
CA GLY A 263 22.32 12.63 2.71
C GLY A 263 20.83 12.94 2.48
N PHE A 264 20.13 13.46 3.49
CA PHE A 264 18.71 13.78 3.40
C PHE A 264 18.46 14.94 2.42
N GLY A 265 17.61 14.71 1.43
CA GLY A 265 17.31 15.66 0.36
C GLY A 265 15.98 15.36 -0.33
N ALA A 266 15.54 16.28 -1.19
CA ALA A 266 14.40 16.06 -2.08
C ALA A 266 14.91 15.66 -3.47
N THR A 267 14.42 14.54 -4.00
CA THR A 267 14.70 14.10 -5.38
C THR A 267 13.68 14.66 -6.37
N SER A 268 12.48 15.00 -5.91
CA SER A 268 11.43 15.63 -6.70
C SER A 268 10.56 16.56 -5.86
N VAL A 269 10.13 17.68 -6.45
CA VAL A 269 9.22 18.67 -5.83
C VAL A 269 8.15 19.08 -6.84
N ALA A 270 6.99 18.42 -6.76
CA ALA A 270 5.76 18.77 -7.45
C ALA A 270 4.87 19.68 -6.56
N SER A 271 3.82 20.26 -7.15
CA SER A 271 2.90 21.15 -6.44
C SER A 271 2.03 20.43 -5.41
N THR A 272 1.78 19.13 -5.61
CA THR A 272 0.98 18.24 -4.77
C THR A 272 1.74 17.00 -4.29
N ARG A 273 3.03 16.89 -4.59
CA ARG A 273 3.85 15.73 -4.21
C ARG A 273 5.31 16.09 -3.99
N VAL A 274 5.94 15.57 -2.94
CA VAL A 274 7.37 15.73 -2.68
C VAL A 274 8.00 14.37 -2.48
N THR A 275 9.08 14.09 -3.20
CA THR A 275 9.88 12.87 -2.98
C THR A 275 11.13 13.21 -2.21
N LEU A 276 11.31 12.54 -1.08
CA LEU A 276 12.46 12.64 -0.20
C LEU A 276 13.33 11.39 -0.32
N SER A 277 14.63 11.55 -0.14
CA SER A 277 15.59 10.45 -0.02
C SER A 277 16.63 10.73 1.04
N TRP A 278 17.22 9.66 1.57
CA TRP A 278 18.36 9.69 2.48
C TRP A 278 19.27 8.48 2.25
N SER A 279 20.43 8.51 2.89
CA SER A 279 21.33 7.37 3.00
C SER A 279 20.96 6.54 4.22
N ALA A 280 21.07 5.22 4.09
CA ALA A 280 20.76 4.28 5.16
C ALA A 280 21.59 4.56 6.44
N SER A 281 20.94 4.41 7.58
CA SER A 281 21.58 4.43 8.88
C SER A 281 22.35 3.13 9.16
N THR A 282 23.23 3.17 10.16
CA THR A 282 24.01 2.04 10.67
C THR A 282 23.59 1.69 12.10
N GLY A 283 23.91 0.48 12.55
CA GLY A 283 23.44 -0.06 13.82
C GLY A 283 22.23 -0.98 13.61
N SER A 284 21.44 -1.20 14.67
CA SER A 284 20.17 -1.93 14.55
C SER A 284 19.12 -0.97 14.04
N VAL A 285 18.71 -1.08 12.78
CA VAL A 285 17.68 -0.22 12.19
C VAL A 285 16.45 -1.09 11.93
N ALA A 286 15.31 -0.73 12.52
CA ALA A 286 14.01 -1.32 12.21
C ALA A 286 13.22 -0.48 11.21
N GLY A 287 13.50 0.83 11.14
CA GLY A 287 12.83 1.72 10.21
C GLY A 287 13.25 3.19 10.34
N TYR A 288 12.48 4.07 9.71
CA TYR A 288 12.65 5.52 9.74
C TYR A 288 11.33 6.24 10.02
N THR A 289 11.36 7.34 10.77
CA THR A 289 10.22 8.25 10.88
C THR A 289 10.49 9.53 10.09
N VAL A 290 9.58 9.87 9.19
CA VAL A 290 9.62 11.10 8.40
C VAL A 290 8.74 12.14 9.06
N TYR A 291 9.27 13.35 9.20
CA TYR A 291 8.60 14.48 9.82
C TYR A 291 8.40 15.60 8.81
N ARG A 292 7.27 16.30 8.93
CA ARG A 292 6.95 17.55 8.24
C ARG A 292 6.49 18.57 9.26
N ASP A 293 7.14 19.73 9.25
CA ASP A 293 6.92 20.83 10.20
C ASP A 293 6.97 20.38 11.67
N GLY A 294 7.88 19.44 11.95
CA GLY A 294 8.10 18.86 13.28
C GLY A 294 7.11 17.77 13.70
N SER A 295 6.10 17.45 12.89
CA SER A 295 5.14 16.38 13.16
C SER A 295 5.48 15.12 12.33
N PRO A 296 5.40 13.90 12.90
CA PRO A 296 5.60 12.68 12.13
C PRO A 296 4.46 12.54 11.12
N ILE A 297 4.81 12.24 9.87
CA ILE A 297 3.87 12.00 8.77
C ILE A 297 3.95 10.58 8.20
N ALA A 298 5.06 9.87 8.46
CA ALA A 298 5.21 8.47 8.07
C ALA A 298 6.19 7.72 8.98
N ILE A 299 5.93 6.44 9.17
CA ILE A 299 6.82 5.47 9.79
C ILE A 299 7.08 4.39 8.73
N LEU A 300 8.34 4.20 8.36
CA LEU A 300 8.76 3.30 7.28
C LEU A 300 9.60 2.18 7.87
N PHE A 301 9.07 0.97 7.92
CA PHE A 301 9.80 -0.19 8.44
C PHE A 301 10.68 -0.82 7.35
N LEU A 302 11.87 -1.30 7.74
CA LEU A 302 12.81 -2.01 6.85
C LEU A 302 12.35 -3.44 6.55
N ASN A 303 11.89 -4.13 7.59
CA ASN A 303 11.45 -5.54 7.54
C ASN A 303 9.92 -5.64 7.59
N GLY A 304 9.27 -4.61 8.16
CA GLY A 304 7.84 -4.40 8.16
C GLY A 304 7.40 -3.95 6.78
N ALA A 305 7.23 -4.93 5.95
CA ALA A 305 6.86 -4.70 4.60
C ALA A 305 5.39 -4.20 4.62
N GLU A 306 5.15 -2.91 4.34
CA GLU A 306 3.84 -2.43 3.86
C GLU A 306 3.63 -2.97 2.43
N ILE A 307 3.64 -4.28 2.26
CA ILE A 307 3.52 -5.00 0.98
C ILE A 307 2.07 -5.00 0.47
N GLY A 308 1.67 -3.82 0.01
CA GLY A 308 1.14 -3.63 -1.34
C GLY A 308 2.11 -2.84 -2.24
N ARG A 309 3.17 -2.24 -1.66
CA ARG A 309 4.33 -1.74 -2.39
C ARG A 309 5.56 -2.36 -1.74
N ALA A 310 6.34 -3.16 -2.47
CA ALA A 310 7.76 -3.17 -2.11
C ALA A 310 8.23 -1.74 -2.33
N ARG A 311 8.49 -0.98 -1.26
CA ARG A 311 9.39 0.17 -1.39
C ARG A 311 10.75 -0.45 -1.64
N PRO A 312 11.32 -0.37 -2.86
CA PRO A 312 12.61 -0.98 -3.14
C PRO A 312 13.72 -0.32 -2.33
N ASP A 313 13.44 0.88 -1.79
CA ASP A 313 14.29 1.61 -0.85
C ASP A 313 13.44 2.21 0.28
N PRO A 314 13.57 1.71 1.53
CA PRO A 314 12.99 2.35 2.71
C PRO A 314 13.71 3.66 3.07
N THR A 315 14.70 4.05 2.28
CA THR A 315 15.40 5.32 2.37
C THR A 315 14.88 6.38 1.41
N THR A 316 13.65 6.19 0.92
CA THR A 316 12.91 7.21 0.19
C THR A 316 11.52 7.38 0.82
N TYR A 317 10.86 8.51 0.57
CA TYR A 317 9.48 8.76 0.98
C TYR A 317 8.79 9.66 -0.06
N VAL A 318 7.49 9.46 -0.27
CA VAL A 318 6.68 10.34 -1.13
C VAL A 318 5.60 10.95 -0.23
N ASP A 319 5.68 12.25 -0.04
CA ASP A 319 4.65 13.03 0.63
C ASP A 319 3.64 13.52 -0.42
N GLU A 320 2.42 12.98 -0.37
CA GLU A 320 1.32 13.30 -1.29
C GLU A 320 0.34 14.33 -0.71
N ASP A 321 0.56 14.78 0.54
CA ASP A 321 -0.35 15.65 1.28
C ASP A 321 0.14 17.11 1.30
N VAL A 322 0.96 17.49 0.32
CA VAL A 322 1.48 18.86 0.20
C VAL A 322 0.54 19.73 -0.63
N THR A 323 0.57 21.02 -0.37
CA THR A 323 -0.23 22.02 -1.09
C THR A 323 0.67 22.91 -1.94
N PRO A 324 0.18 23.44 -3.08
CA PRO A 324 0.95 24.33 -3.93
C PRO A 324 1.34 25.64 -3.23
N LEU A 325 2.51 26.20 -3.57
CA LEU A 325 3.04 27.46 -3.02
C LEU A 325 3.16 27.47 -1.49
N THR A 326 3.52 26.33 -0.89
CA THR A 326 3.68 26.18 0.54
C THR A 326 5.12 25.83 0.90
N THR A 327 5.63 26.46 1.96
CA THR A 327 6.94 26.13 2.52
C THR A 327 6.78 25.03 3.54
N TYR A 328 7.58 23.98 3.41
CA TYR A 328 7.62 22.85 4.34
C TYR A 328 9.03 22.64 4.86
N ALA A 329 9.16 22.22 6.12
CA ALA A 329 10.41 21.76 6.70
C ALA A 329 10.33 20.26 7.00
N TYR A 330 11.20 19.47 6.37
CA TYR A 330 11.26 18.03 6.58
C TYR A 330 12.47 17.63 7.41
N SER A 331 12.36 16.50 8.11
CA SER A 331 13.48 15.79 8.73
C SER A 331 13.16 14.31 8.79
N VAL A 332 14.19 13.48 9.01
CA VAL A 332 14.04 12.03 9.16
C VAL A 332 14.93 11.54 10.30
N ASP A 333 14.44 10.60 11.09
CA ASP A 333 15.25 9.80 12.02
C ASP A 333 15.13 8.31 11.68
N ALA A 334 16.07 7.53 12.19
CA ALA A 334 15.99 6.07 12.23
C ALA A 334 15.59 5.60 13.63
N PHE A 335 14.89 4.47 13.71
CA PHE A 335 14.57 3.78 14.97
C PHE A 335 14.92 2.29 14.89
N ASP A 336 15.05 1.64 16.04
CA ASP A 336 15.35 0.21 16.19
C ASP A 336 14.15 -0.63 16.64
N ILE A 337 14.34 -1.95 16.79
CA ILE A 337 13.26 -2.87 17.20
C ILE A 337 12.78 -2.70 18.65
N ALA A 338 13.49 -1.90 19.43
CA ALA A 338 13.11 -1.49 20.78
C ALA A 338 12.47 -0.09 20.80
N ASP A 339 12.17 0.49 19.62
CA ASP A 339 11.58 1.81 19.45
C ASP A 339 12.47 2.96 19.97
N GLU A 340 13.80 2.76 19.97
CA GLU A 340 14.76 3.82 20.31
C GLU A 340 15.17 4.59 19.05
N HIS A 341 14.95 5.90 19.07
CA HIS A 341 15.23 6.78 17.92
C HIS A 341 16.62 7.41 17.98
N SER A 342 17.25 7.50 16.81
CA SER A 342 18.40 8.37 16.56
C SER A 342 18.02 9.85 16.67
N ALA A 343 19.01 10.76 16.67
CA ALA A 343 18.72 12.18 16.44
C ALA A 343 18.20 12.38 15.00
N GLN A 344 17.25 13.32 14.81
CA GLN A 344 16.77 13.72 13.49
C GLN A 344 17.90 14.28 12.62
N SER A 345 17.76 14.09 11.31
CA SER A 345 18.61 14.73 10.29
C SER A 345 18.54 16.26 10.36
N ALA A 346 19.49 16.93 9.69
CA ALA A 346 19.38 18.36 9.49
C ALA A 346 18.09 18.70 8.70
N PRO A 347 17.35 19.75 9.06
CA PRO A 347 16.08 20.06 8.42
C PRO A 347 16.27 20.46 6.96
N LEU A 348 15.41 19.95 6.09
CA LEU A 348 15.32 20.29 4.68
C LEU A 348 14.11 21.21 4.45
N THR A 349 14.36 22.47 4.09
CA THR A 349 13.29 23.40 3.72
C THR A 349 13.09 23.44 2.22
N ILE A 350 11.85 23.25 1.77
CA ILE A 350 11.46 23.35 0.36
C ILE A 350 10.22 24.22 0.19
N ILE A 351 10.00 24.71 -1.04
CA ILE A 351 8.80 25.43 -1.43
C ILE A 351 8.18 24.68 -2.61
N THR A 352 6.95 24.23 -2.47
CA THR A 352 6.22 23.60 -3.58
C THR A 352 5.90 24.65 -4.67
N PRO A 353 5.98 24.29 -5.95
CA PRO A 353 5.61 25.19 -7.03
C PRO A 353 4.11 25.50 -7.01
N VAL A 354 3.71 26.57 -7.71
CA VAL A 354 2.31 26.97 -7.87
C VAL A 354 1.51 25.91 -8.65
N ALA A 355 2.16 25.25 -9.61
CA ALA A 355 1.59 24.17 -10.39
C ALA A 355 2.72 23.25 -10.89
N SER A 356 2.37 21.99 -11.05
CA SER A 356 3.13 20.93 -11.71
C SER A 356 2.11 20.02 -12.40
N PRO A 357 2.53 19.10 -13.29
CA PRO A 357 1.68 18.00 -13.68
C PRO A 357 1.03 17.33 -12.46
N GLU A 358 -0.23 16.91 -12.63
CA GLU A 358 -1.05 16.31 -11.57
C GLU A 358 -1.95 15.26 -12.22
N PHE A 359 -1.99 14.07 -11.60
CA PHE A 359 -2.93 13.02 -11.95
C PHE A 359 -4.34 13.37 -11.46
N VAL A 360 -5.33 13.21 -12.33
CA VAL A 360 -6.72 13.53 -12.04
C VAL A 360 -7.54 12.26 -11.80
N GLN A 361 -7.42 11.31 -12.73
CA GLN A 361 -8.22 10.09 -12.77
C GLN A 361 -7.65 9.14 -13.83
N GLY A 362 -8.05 7.87 -13.76
CA GLY A 362 -7.73 6.90 -14.78
C GLY A 362 -8.54 5.63 -14.63
N VAL A 363 -8.47 4.78 -15.64
CA VAL A 363 -9.17 3.49 -15.68
C VAL A 363 -8.39 2.50 -16.52
N ALA A 364 -8.37 1.24 -16.10
CA ALA A 364 -7.82 0.13 -16.85
C ALA A 364 -8.90 -0.90 -17.16
N GLY A 365 -8.77 -1.53 -18.32
CA GLY A 365 -9.72 -2.49 -18.86
C GLY A 365 -9.01 -3.69 -19.48
N SER A 366 -9.71 -4.82 -19.48
CA SER A 366 -9.29 -6.03 -20.18
C SER A 366 -10.51 -6.86 -20.52
N SER A 367 -10.73 -7.13 -21.80
CA SER A 367 -11.88 -7.89 -22.23
C SER A 367 -11.69 -9.39 -21.96
N ALA A 368 -12.69 -10.03 -21.36
CA ALA A 368 -12.69 -11.49 -21.14
C ALA A 368 -12.94 -12.29 -22.43
N SER A 369 -13.35 -11.62 -23.51
CA SER A 369 -13.70 -12.23 -24.79
C SER A 369 -13.30 -11.32 -25.95
N ARG A 370 -13.26 -11.89 -27.16
CA ARG A 370 -12.94 -11.15 -28.39
C ARG A 370 -14.09 -10.22 -28.76
N ILE A 371 -13.87 -8.92 -28.74
CA ILE A 371 -14.84 -7.87 -29.03
C ILE A 371 -14.27 -6.90 -30.09
N ALA A 372 -15.15 -6.23 -30.82
CA ALA A 372 -14.72 -5.25 -31.83
C ALA A 372 -14.49 -3.86 -31.24
N SER A 373 -15.07 -3.58 -30.07
CA SER A 373 -14.95 -2.30 -29.39
C SER A 373 -15.29 -2.43 -27.91
N GLU A 374 -14.62 -1.61 -27.09
CA GLU A 374 -14.84 -1.42 -25.67
C GLU A 374 -14.95 0.08 -25.35
N THR A 375 -15.58 0.41 -24.23
CA THR A 375 -15.66 1.78 -23.74
C THR A 375 -15.08 1.89 -22.35
N LEU A 376 -14.18 2.84 -22.16
CA LEU A 376 -13.67 3.27 -20.88
C LEU A 376 -14.34 4.59 -20.48
N VAL A 377 -14.64 4.75 -19.19
CA VAL A 377 -15.29 5.95 -18.67
C VAL A 377 -14.41 6.61 -17.62
N LEU A 378 -14.04 7.86 -17.90
CA LEU A 378 -13.49 8.78 -16.91
C LEU A 378 -14.66 9.53 -16.30
N THR A 379 -14.90 9.36 -14.99
CA THR A 379 -16.10 9.88 -14.33
C THR A 379 -15.95 11.30 -13.81
N GLU A 380 -14.72 11.75 -13.54
CA GLU A 380 -14.44 13.10 -13.08
C GLU A 380 -14.40 14.10 -14.25
N PRO A 381 -14.68 15.39 -14.00
CA PRO A 381 -14.58 16.42 -15.02
C PRO A 381 -13.19 16.50 -15.66
N VAL A 382 -13.13 16.46 -16.99
CA VAL A 382 -11.91 16.79 -17.76
C VAL A 382 -11.93 18.28 -18.08
N LEU A 383 -10.88 19.00 -17.68
CA LEU A 383 -10.77 20.44 -17.88
C LEU A 383 -10.18 20.80 -19.26
N PRO A 384 -10.47 22.02 -19.75
CA PRO A 384 -9.82 22.50 -20.96
C PRO A 384 -8.30 22.54 -20.78
N GLY A 385 -7.57 21.90 -21.70
CA GLY A 385 -6.11 21.88 -21.66
C GLY A 385 -5.51 20.60 -21.12
N ASP A 386 -6.30 19.74 -20.46
CA ASP A 386 -5.81 18.49 -19.88
C ASP A 386 -5.20 17.55 -20.95
N LEU A 387 -4.26 16.72 -20.50
CA LEU A 387 -3.61 15.66 -21.25
C LEU A 387 -4.28 14.34 -20.90
N LEU A 388 -4.83 13.67 -21.91
CA LEU A 388 -5.22 12.27 -21.80
C LEU A 388 -4.14 11.41 -22.43
N VAL A 389 -3.75 10.33 -21.78
CA VAL A 389 -2.73 9.40 -22.27
C VAL A 389 -3.10 7.98 -21.92
N GLY A 390 -2.90 7.04 -22.83
CA GLY A 390 -3.14 5.64 -22.55
C GLY A 390 -2.34 4.69 -23.44
N TRP A 391 -2.22 3.47 -22.93
CA TRP A 391 -1.58 2.34 -23.56
C TRP A 391 -2.66 1.34 -23.94
N PHE A 392 -2.85 1.14 -25.23
CA PHE A 392 -4.01 0.44 -25.77
C PHE A 392 -3.56 -0.69 -26.69
N GLY A 393 -4.12 -1.89 -26.49
CA GLY A 393 -3.75 -3.08 -27.22
C GLY A 393 -4.95 -3.84 -27.78
N GLN A 394 -4.77 -4.38 -28.99
CA GLN A 394 -5.59 -5.45 -29.54
C GLN A 394 -4.77 -6.73 -29.68
N PHE A 395 -5.17 -7.80 -29.00
CA PHE A 395 -4.53 -9.11 -29.05
C PHE A 395 -5.34 -10.09 -29.90
N ASP A 396 -4.64 -11.03 -30.57
CA ASP A 396 -5.24 -12.10 -31.37
C ASP A 396 -6.12 -11.61 -32.54
N ALA A 397 -5.74 -10.48 -33.14
CA ALA A 397 -6.31 -9.97 -34.39
C ALA A 397 -5.32 -9.07 -35.13
N PRO A 398 -5.21 -9.17 -36.46
CA PRO A 398 -4.37 -8.26 -37.26
C PRO A 398 -5.02 -6.89 -37.41
N GLY A 399 -4.21 -5.84 -37.48
CA GLY A 399 -4.64 -4.46 -37.69
C GLY A 399 -4.22 -3.55 -36.53
N GLU A 400 -4.63 -2.29 -36.60
CA GLU A 400 -4.29 -1.29 -35.59
C GLU A 400 -5.45 -1.07 -34.63
N VAL A 401 -5.13 -0.85 -33.36
CA VAL A 401 -6.12 -0.36 -32.39
C VAL A 401 -6.42 1.11 -32.68
N HIS A 402 -7.68 1.50 -32.53
CA HIS A 402 -8.15 2.86 -32.75
C HIS A 402 -8.82 3.42 -31.50
N VAL A 403 -8.41 4.63 -31.11
CA VAL A 403 -8.88 5.30 -29.90
C VAL A 403 -9.48 6.66 -30.25
N LEU A 404 -10.70 6.91 -29.76
CA LEU A 404 -11.37 8.20 -29.84
C LEU A 404 -12.18 8.43 -28.56
N ASP A 405 -12.61 9.67 -28.33
CA ASP A 405 -13.61 9.96 -27.30
C ASP A 405 -14.77 10.81 -27.84
N ASN A 406 -15.83 10.88 -27.05
CA ASN A 406 -17.08 11.55 -27.40
C ASN A 406 -17.00 13.09 -27.50
N VAL A 407 -15.89 13.71 -27.10
CA VAL A 407 -15.71 15.17 -27.05
C VAL A 407 -14.66 15.66 -28.04
N ASN A 408 -13.51 14.99 -28.07
CA ASN A 408 -12.30 15.37 -28.80
C ASN A 408 -12.15 14.65 -30.14
N GLY A 409 -12.87 13.54 -30.35
CA GLY A 409 -12.69 12.66 -31.49
C GLY A 409 -11.41 11.80 -31.38
N PRO A 410 -10.79 11.41 -32.50
CA PRO A 410 -9.63 10.52 -32.51
C PRO A 410 -8.42 11.07 -31.74
N TRP A 411 -7.70 10.16 -31.08
CA TRP A 411 -6.48 10.47 -30.34
C TRP A 411 -5.23 10.37 -31.23
N THR A 412 -4.14 10.98 -30.79
CA THR A 412 -2.86 10.94 -31.51
C THR A 412 -2.12 9.66 -31.14
N ARG A 413 -1.87 8.81 -32.13
CA ARG A 413 -1.01 7.62 -32.00
C ARG A 413 0.46 8.01 -31.96
N SER A 414 1.25 7.34 -31.13
CA SER A 414 2.70 7.55 -30.98
C SER A 414 3.44 6.23 -31.24
N VAL A 415 4.43 5.89 -30.41
CA VAL A 415 5.17 4.62 -30.46
C VAL A 415 4.23 3.42 -30.28
N SER A 416 4.59 2.33 -30.94
CA SER A 416 3.82 1.09 -30.96
C SER A 416 4.72 -0.12 -31.14
N THR A 417 4.21 -1.30 -30.78
CA THR A 417 4.83 -2.58 -31.10
C THR A 417 3.77 -3.63 -31.40
N THR A 418 4.19 -4.82 -31.79
CA THR A 418 3.32 -5.97 -32.02
C THR A 418 2.85 -6.58 -30.71
N PHE A 419 1.55 -6.82 -30.54
CA PHE A 419 0.99 -7.49 -29.38
C PHE A 419 0.69 -8.96 -29.67
N GLY A 420 1.38 -9.88 -29.01
CA GLY A 420 1.07 -11.31 -29.13
C GLY A 420 1.24 -11.92 -30.53
N GLY A 421 2.06 -11.31 -31.40
CA GLY A 421 2.24 -11.73 -32.79
C GLY A 421 1.62 -10.72 -33.76
N THR A 422 0.39 -10.95 -34.21
CA THR A 422 -0.26 -10.12 -35.25
C THR A 422 -1.04 -8.93 -34.70
N GLY A 423 -1.22 -8.84 -33.38
CA GLY A 423 -1.88 -7.73 -32.71
C GLY A 423 -1.06 -6.44 -32.71
N ASP A 424 -1.71 -5.34 -32.32
CA ASP A 424 -1.11 -4.01 -32.19
C ASP A 424 -1.26 -3.52 -30.77
N ILE A 425 -0.22 -2.86 -30.25
CA ILE A 425 -0.28 -2.13 -28.99
C ILE A 425 0.48 -0.81 -29.15
N ALA A 426 -0.16 0.29 -28.76
CA ALA A 426 0.36 1.61 -29.02
C ALA A 426 -0.02 2.63 -27.96
N LEU A 427 0.83 3.65 -27.86
CA LEU A 427 0.60 4.81 -27.01
C LEU A 427 -0.31 5.76 -27.78
N PHE A 428 -1.41 6.13 -27.15
CA PHE A 428 -2.26 7.21 -27.63
C PHE A 428 -2.28 8.33 -26.62
N TYR A 429 -2.33 9.56 -27.12
CA TYR A 429 -2.51 10.72 -26.28
C TYR A 429 -3.40 11.77 -26.95
N ARG A 430 -4.10 12.52 -26.10
CA ARG A 430 -4.85 13.72 -26.48
C ARG A 430 -4.36 14.88 -25.64
N ARG A 431 -3.55 15.74 -26.25
CA ARG A 431 -3.18 17.03 -25.67
C ARG A 431 -4.33 18.02 -25.76
N SER A 432 -4.35 18.98 -24.82
CA SER A 432 -5.25 20.12 -24.86
C SER A 432 -6.71 19.72 -25.05
N SER A 433 -7.19 18.82 -24.19
CA SER A 433 -8.57 18.33 -24.22
C SER A 433 -9.58 19.48 -24.20
N PHE A 434 -10.72 19.29 -24.86
CA PHE A 434 -11.90 20.13 -24.66
C PHE A 434 -12.59 19.77 -23.33
N PRO A 435 -13.33 20.71 -22.71
CA PRO A 435 -13.99 20.44 -21.43
C PRO A 435 -15.03 19.31 -21.54
N ALA A 436 -14.96 18.36 -20.62
CA ALA A 436 -15.95 17.30 -20.44
C ALA A 436 -16.44 17.31 -18.97
N PRO A 437 -17.38 18.21 -18.62
CA PRO A 437 -17.77 18.46 -17.22
C PRO A 437 -18.52 17.30 -16.54
N PHE A 438 -18.94 16.30 -17.30
CA PHE A 438 -19.67 15.12 -16.82
C PHE A 438 -18.86 13.83 -17.05
N GLY A 439 -17.54 13.95 -17.17
CA GLY A 439 -16.67 12.85 -17.55
C GLY A 439 -16.57 12.66 -19.06
N LEU A 440 -15.76 11.68 -19.44
CA LEU A 440 -15.38 11.37 -20.81
C LEU A 440 -15.61 9.89 -21.10
N VAL A 441 -16.20 9.60 -22.27
CA VAL A 441 -16.36 8.23 -22.76
C VAL A 441 -15.35 8.00 -23.88
N ILE A 442 -14.37 7.16 -23.60
CA ILE A 442 -13.32 6.77 -24.53
C ILE A 442 -13.77 5.47 -25.19
N THR A 443 -13.78 5.44 -26.52
CA THR A 443 -14.09 4.27 -27.31
C THR A 443 -12.81 3.75 -27.93
N VAL A 444 -12.53 2.49 -27.66
CA VAL A 444 -11.44 1.77 -28.27
C VAL A 444 -12.01 0.70 -29.18
N SER A 445 -11.41 0.55 -30.35
CA SER A 445 -11.92 -0.34 -31.39
C SER A 445 -10.79 -1.05 -32.10
N ALA A 446 -11.06 -2.29 -32.48
CA ALA A 446 -10.18 -3.12 -33.28
C ALA A 446 -10.75 -3.32 -34.69
N SER A 447 -9.86 -3.53 -35.65
CA SER A 447 -10.16 -3.86 -37.05
C SER A 447 -10.99 -5.15 -37.23
N ALA A 448 -10.93 -6.05 -36.24
CA ALA A 448 -11.71 -7.29 -36.15
C ALA A 448 -11.89 -7.64 -34.66
N PRO A 449 -12.83 -8.53 -34.28
CA PRO A 449 -12.96 -8.96 -32.89
C PRO A 449 -11.61 -9.42 -32.31
N ALA A 450 -11.19 -8.80 -31.22
CA ALA A 450 -9.88 -8.96 -30.58
C ALA A 450 -10.05 -8.93 -29.05
N TYR A 451 -9.07 -9.42 -28.30
CA TYR A 451 -9.02 -9.11 -26.88
C TYR A 451 -8.46 -7.69 -26.71
N LEU A 452 -9.23 -6.80 -26.12
CA LEU A 452 -8.81 -5.42 -25.87
C LEU A 452 -8.22 -5.33 -24.45
N GLN A 453 -7.07 -4.70 -24.33
CA GLN A 453 -6.40 -4.45 -23.05
C GLN A 453 -5.87 -3.03 -23.03
N GLU A 454 -6.20 -2.31 -21.96
CA GLU A 454 -6.13 -0.85 -21.97
C GLU A 454 -5.84 -0.32 -20.58
N ALA A 455 -5.05 0.75 -20.53
CA ALA A 455 -4.96 1.62 -19.38
C ALA A 455 -4.92 3.06 -19.87
N VAL A 456 -5.64 3.95 -19.20
CA VAL A 456 -5.71 5.37 -19.56
C VAL A 456 -5.75 6.26 -18.33
N ALA A 457 -5.12 7.42 -18.44
CA ALA A 457 -5.04 8.41 -17.39
C ALA A 457 -5.24 9.84 -17.94
N ASP A 458 -5.75 10.70 -17.07
CA ASP A 458 -5.98 12.12 -17.26
C ASP A 458 -5.05 12.93 -16.36
N TYR A 459 -4.34 13.88 -16.96
CA TYR A 459 -3.39 14.74 -16.28
C TYR A 459 -3.65 16.21 -16.60
N ARG A 460 -3.50 17.07 -15.59
CA ARG A 460 -3.56 18.53 -15.76
C ARG A 460 -2.18 19.17 -15.63
N ASN A 461 -2.12 20.47 -15.94
CA ASN A 461 -0.89 21.29 -15.88
C ASN A 461 0.27 20.76 -16.73
N VAL A 462 -0.05 20.10 -17.84
CA VAL A 462 0.91 19.67 -18.86
C VAL A 462 0.90 20.68 -20.02
N ALA A 463 2.02 20.82 -20.74
CA ALA A 463 2.13 21.74 -21.86
C ALA A 463 1.08 21.46 -22.96
N VAL A 464 0.42 22.49 -23.45
CA VAL A 464 -0.59 22.38 -24.52
C VAL A 464 0.01 22.33 -25.94
N LEU A 465 1.29 22.69 -26.09
CA LEU A 465 2.06 22.63 -27.34
C LEU A 465 3.37 21.88 -27.10
N GLY A 466 3.77 21.04 -28.06
CA GLY A 466 4.97 20.20 -27.88
C GLY A 466 4.88 19.29 -26.66
N THR A 467 3.67 18.84 -26.32
CA THR A 467 3.31 18.12 -25.09
C THR A 467 4.17 16.88 -24.86
N LEU A 468 4.19 15.95 -25.84
CA LEU A 468 5.03 14.77 -25.80
C LEU A 468 6.48 15.16 -26.13
N ASP A 469 7.41 14.90 -25.21
CA ASP A 469 8.85 15.10 -25.45
C ASP A 469 9.48 13.85 -26.05
N GLN A 470 9.41 12.72 -25.34
CA GLN A 470 9.97 11.44 -25.77
C GLN A 470 9.03 10.28 -25.44
N ALA A 471 9.05 9.25 -26.27
CA ALA A 471 8.36 7.99 -26.00
C ALA A 471 9.18 6.80 -26.48
N LEU A 472 9.17 5.72 -25.70
CA LEU A 472 9.87 4.46 -25.95
C LEU A 472 8.92 3.31 -25.62
N VAL A 473 9.04 2.22 -26.37
CA VAL A 473 8.31 0.97 -26.11
C VAL A 473 9.30 -0.18 -26.05
N ALA A 474 9.07 -1.10 -25.12
CA ALA A 474 9.80 -2.33 -24.97
C ALA A 474 8.84 -3.50 -24.71
N GLN A 475 9.32 -4.72 -24.95
CA GLN A 475 8.57 -5.94 -24.69
C GLN A 475 9.52 -7.05 -24.25
N GLY A 476 9.02 -8.01 -23.48
CA GLY A 476 9.81 -9.14 -23.02
C GLY A 476 8.97 -10.20 -22.34
N VAL A 477 9.66 -11.16 -21.69
CA VAL A 477 9.04 -12.24 -20.93
C VAL A 477 9.76 -12.35 -19.60
N GLY A 478 9.01 -12.48 -18.51
CA GLY A 478 9.55 -12.63 -17.15
C GLY A 478 8.76 -11.81 -16.15
N THR A 479 9.36 -11.60 -14.98
CA THR A 479 8.78 -10.81 -13.88
C THR A 479 9.26 -9.36 -13.87
N ASN A 480 10.25 -8.99 -14.69
CA ASN A 480 10.78 -7.62 -14.73
C ASN A 480 10.46 -7.00 -16.08
N ALA A 481 9.50 -6.07 -16.09
CA ALA A 481 9.23 -5.21 -17.23
C ALA A 481 10.10 -3.96 -17.14
N SER A 482 10.63 -3.50 -18.27
CA SER A 482 11.40 -2.25 -18.32
C SER A 482 11.34 -1.61 -19.70
N ALA A 483 11.42 -0.28 -19.73
CA ALA A 483 11.54 0.52 -20.95
C ALA A 483 12.47 1.72 -20.69
N GLY A 484 13.33 2.06 -21.65
CA GLY A 484 14.33 3.12 -21.48
C GLY A 484 15.78 2.64 -21.61
N PRO A 485 16.75 3.51 -21.28
CA PRO A 485 16.55 4.91 -20.87
C PRO A 485 16.22 5.84 -22.05
N THR A 486 15.52 6.95 -21.78
CA THR A 486 15.33 8.06 -22.72
C THR A 486 16.64 8.84 -22.94
N ALA A 487 16.65 9.79 -23.88
CA ALA A 487 17.65 10.85 -23.82
C ALA A 487 17.41 11.71 -22.57
N ALA A 488 18.44 12.40 -22.08
CA ALA A 488 18.31 13.22 -20.87
C ALA A 488 17.29 14.36 -21.05
N ILE A 489 16.39 14.50 -20.08
CA ILE A 489 15.38 15.56 -19.99
C ILE A 489 15.69 16.52 -18.81
N PRO A 490 15.17 17.76 -18.82
CA PRO A 490 15.20 18.61 -17.63
C PRO A 490 14.33 18.05 -16.51
N ALA A 491 14.54 18.55 -15.29
CA ALA A 491 13.66 18.25 -14.16
C ALA A 491 12.29 18.91 -14.33
N GLY A 492 11.26 18.34 -13.71
CA GLY A 492 9.90 18.89 -13.67
C GLY A 492 8.98 18.42 -14.78
N GLU A 493 9.43 17.50 -15.64
CA GLU A 493 8.53 16.88 -16.63
C GLU A 493 7.66 15.79 -16.00
N LEU A 494 6.49 15.57 -16.59
CA LEU A 494 5.68 14.39 -16.28
C LEU A 494 6.31 13.18 -16.96
N VAL A 495 6.53 12.12 -16.20
CA VAL A 495 6.92 10.82 -16.74
C VAL A 495 5.76 9.86 -16.54
N VAL A 496 5.27 9.27 -17.63
CA VAL A 496 4.22 8.24 -17.59
C VAL A 496 4.81 6.95 -18.09
N ALA A 497 4.65 5.89 -17.32
CA ALA A 497 4.92 4.55 -17.74
C ALA A 497 3.64 3.72 -17.68
N ALA A 498 3.55 2.73 -18.57
CA ALA A 498 2.41 1.82 -18.58
C ALA A 498 2.86 0.43 -18.99
N VAL A 499 2.30 -0.59 -18.38
CA VAL A 499 2.55 -1.99 -18.74
C VAL A 499 1.24 -2.70 -19.02
N ILE A 500 1.23 -3.45 -20.12
CA ILE A 500 0.18 -4.43 -20.42
C ILE A 500 0.84 -5.80 -20.54
N THR A 501 0.22 -6.83 -19.98
CA THR A 501 0.75 -8.19 -19.97
C THR A 501 -0.21 -9.18 -20.63
N GLY A 502 0.31 -10.25 -21.23
CA GLY A 502 -0.53 -11.31 -21.78
C GLY A 502 -1.07 -12.30 -20.74
N GLY A 503 -0.77 -12.09 -19.46
CA GLY A 503 -1.12 -12.98 -18.35
C GLY A 503 -1.71 -12.22 -17.16
N GLN A 504 -1.81 -12.89 -16.01
CA GLN A 504 -2.36 -12.33 -14.78
C GLN A 504 -1.26 -12.34 -13.70
N PRO A 505 -0.48 -11.25 -13.58
CA PRO A 505 0.65 -11.21 -12.63
C PRO A 505 0.22 -11.15 -11.16
N ALA A 506 -1.06 -10.93 -10.87
CA ALA A 506 -1.68 -10.79 -9.56
C ALA A 506 -1.28 -9.53 -8.79
N TRP A 507 -0.04 -9.08 -8.92
CA TRP A 507 0.44 -7.80 -8.43
C TRP A 507 1.50 -7.22 -9.37
N ALA A 508 1.67 -5.90 -9.31
CA ALA A 508 2.71 -5.16 -10.00
C ALA A 508 3.26 -4.07 -9.06
N ILE A 509 4.58 -3.95 -9.02
CA ILE A 509 5.27 -2.95 -8.19
C ILE A 509 6.05 -2.02 -9.13
N PRO A 510 5.67 -0.74 -9.20
CA PRO A 510 6.44 0.29 -9.88
C PRO A 510 7.86 0.40 -9.34
N GLY A 511 8.81 0.60 -10.24
CA GLY A 511 10.18 0.92 -9.92
C GLY A 511 10.39 2.42 -9.67
N SER A 512 11.53 2.92 -10.10
CA SER A 512 11.86 4.34 -10.02
C SER A 512 12.60 4.80 -11.26
N SER A 513 12.61 6.11 -11.49
CA SER A 513 13.46 6.76 -12.48
C SER A 513 14.28 7.84 -11.77
N GLN A 514 15.61 7.81 -11.90
CA GLN A 514 16.50 8.79 -11.27
C GLN A 514 16.24 8.95 -9.75
N MET A 515 15.99 7.84 -9.05
CA MET A 515 15.62 7.79 -7.61
C MET A 515 14.29 8.47 -7.24
N VAL A 516 13.46 8.79 -8.23
CA VAL A 516 12.07 9.22 -8.02
C VAL A 516 11.18 7.99 -8.26
N PRO A 517 10.53 7.44 -7.21
CA PRO A 517 9.69 6.27 -7.36
C PRO A 517 8.45 6.62 -8.17
N TYR A 518 8.02 5.70 -9.02
CA TYR A 518 6.75 5.80 -9.70
C TYR A 518 5.60 5.61 -8.72
N VAL A 519 4.49 6.29 -8.98
CA VAL A 519 3.22 6.05 -8.29
C VAL A 519 2.30 5.27 -9.23
N LEU A 520 1.81 4.11 -8.80
CA LEU A 520 0.79 3.37 -9.54
C LEU A 520 -0.55 4.08 -9.38
N ASP A 521 -1.05 4.67 -10.46
CA ASP A 521 -2.29 5.46 -10.43
C ASP A 521 -3.49 4.66 -10.97
N VAL A 522 -3.24 3.71 -11.87
CA VAL A 522 -4.27 2.91 -12.53
C VAL A 522 -3.82 1.46 -12.58
N GLN A 523 -4.67 0.54 -12.12
CA GLN A 523 -4.46 -0.90 -12.21
C GLN A 523 -5.79 -1.64 -12.32
N ASN A 524 -5.86 -2.65 -13.19
CA ASN A 524 -7.00 -3.57 -13.20
C ASN A 524 -6.84 -4.68 -12.14
N GLY A 525 -7.92 -5.40 -11.82
CA GLY A 525 -7.91 -6.38 -10.71
C GLY A 525 -6.91 -7.54 -10.84
N SER A 526 -6.37 -7.81 -12.04
CA SER A 526 -5.34 -8.84 -12.26
C SER A 526 -3.92 -8.31 -12.35
N ALA A 527 -3.72 -6.98 -12.20
CA ALA A 527 -2.45 -6.28 -12.45
C ALA A 527 -1.89 -6.48 -13.86
N SER A 528 -2.76 -6.79 -14.84
CA SER A 528 -2.33 -7.06 -16.22
C SER A 528 -2.27 -5.81 -17.08
N SER A 529 -2.85 -4.70 -16.61
CA SER A 529 -2.92 -3.41 -17.29
C SER A 529 -2.77 -2.30 -16.26
N ASP A 530 -1.65 -1.57 -16.33
CA ASP A 530 -1.26 -0.57 -15.33
C ASP A 530 -0.78 0.73 -15.98
N ILE A 531 -1.01 1.87 -15.33
CA ILE A 531 -0.35 3.16 -15.56
C ILE A 531 0.25 3.67 -14.25
N GLU A 532 1.47 4.17 -14.35
CA GLU A 532 2.22 4.75 -13.26
C GLU A 532 2.89 6.06 -13.68
N ASP A 533 3.07 6.97 -12.71
CA ASP A 533 3.59 8.31 -12.98
C ASP A 533 4.75 8.76 -12.08
N ILE A 534 5.48 9.75 -12.60
CA ILE A 534 6.27 10.70 -11.83
C ILE A 534 5.80 12.10 -12.27
N LEU A 535 5.07 12.78 -11.39
CA LEU A 535 4.49 14.11 -11.65
C LEU A 535 5.52 15.23 -11.85
N SER A 536 6.76 15.03 -11.40
CA SER A 536 7.88 15.94 -11.60
C SER A 536 9.18 15.15 -11.62
N SER A 537 9.77 14.98 -12.80
CA SER A 537 11.01 14.22 -12.97
C SER A 537 12.20 14.89 -12.28
N ALA A 538 13.18 14.09 -11.87
CA ALA A 538 14.55 14.57 -11.73
C ALA A 538 15.19 14.71 -13.13
N ALA A 539 16.16 15.62 -13.27
CA ALA A 539 16.87 15.81 -14.53
C ALA A 539 17.72 14.58 -14.86
N GLY A 540 17.77 14.22 -16.15
CA GLY A 540 18.55 13.07 -16.64
C GLY A 540 17.73 12.13 -17.52
N PRO A 541 18.35 11.04 -18.00
CA PRO A 541 17.65 9.98 -18.72
C PRO A 541 16.56 9.36 -17.84
N GLN A 542 15.36 9.15 -18.39
CA GLN A 542 14.29 8.48 -17.67
C GLN A 542 14.21 7.02 -18.07
N GLU A 543 13.84 6.17 -17.13
CA GLU A 543 13.59 4.75 -17.37
C GLU A 543 12.36 4.31 -16.58
N ALA A 544 11.62 3.36 -17.13
CA ALA A 544 10.50 2.75 -16.46
C ALA A 544 10.87 1.31 -16.12
N SER A 545 10.40 0.85 -14.96
CA SER A 545 10.53 -0.54 -14.56
C SER A 545 9.35 -0.93 -13.69
N VAL A 546 8.88 -2.17 -13.85
CA VAL A 546 7.83 -2.78 -13.03
C VAL A 546 8.23 -4.21 -12.71
N THR A 547 8.10 -4.60 -11.44
CA THR A 547 8.20 -5.99 -11.01
C THR A 547 6.81 -6.60 -10.91
N LEU A 548 6.62 -7.74 -11.57
CA LEU A 548 5.36 -8.48 -11.69
C LEU A 548 5.38 -9.73 -10.81
N GLY A 549 4.23 -10.09 -10.25
CA GLY A 549 4.12 -11.22 -9.34
C GLY A 549 4.28 -12.60 -9.96
N THR A 550 3.97 -12.74 -11.24
CA THR A 550 4.24 -13.96 -11.99
C THR A 550 4.88 -13.65 -13.33
N ALA A 551 5.71 -14.58 -13.82
CA ALA A 551 6.37 -14.42 -15.11
C ALA A 551 5.34 -14.47 -16.24
N THR A 552 5.36 -13.44 -17.09
CA THR A 552 4.43 -13.30 -18.21
C THR A 552 5.11 -12.57 -19.36
N ASN A 553 4.51 -12.59 -20.55
CA ASN A 553 4.88 -11.65 -21.60
C ASN A 553 4.35 -10.25 -21.24
N TRP A 554 5.21 -9.24 -21.36
CA TRP A 554 4.92 -7.87 -20.98
C TRP A 554 5.27 -6.91 -22.11
N TYR A 555 4.53 -5.81 -22.17
CA TYR A 555 4.64 -4.74 -23.17
C TYR A 555 4.58 -3.41 -22.42
N MET A 556 5.72 -2.74 -22.33
CA MET A 556 5.88 -1.54 -21.52
C MET A 556 6.16 -0.34 -22.40
N VAL A 557 5.51 0.78 -22.09
CA VAL A 557 5.80 2.08 -22.67
C VAL A 557 6.31 3.02 -21.59
N LEU A 558 7.24 3.89 -21.98
CA LEU A 558 7.69 5.05 -21.21
C LEU A 558 7.50 6.29 -22.08
N ALA A 559 6.83 7.31 -21.55
CA ALA A 559 6.62 8.59 -22.20
C ALA A 559 6.92 9.75 -21.24
N THR A 560 7.47 10.82 -21.79
CA THR A 560 7.78 12.06 -21.05
C THR A 560 7.00 13.22 -21.67
N PHE A 561 6.44 14.06 -20.81
CA PHE A 561 5.60 15.18 -21.22
C PHE A 561 6.05 16.47 -20.54
N ARG A 562 6.20 17.51 -21.35
CA ARG A 562 6.63 18.83 -20.87
C ARG A 562 5.58 19.42 -19.95
N PRO A 563 5.97 20.01 -18.81
CA PRO A 563 5.02 20.65 -17.91
C PRO A 563 4.48 21.93 -18.52
N LEU A 564 3.32 22.39 -18.06
CA LEU A 564 2.86 23.73 -18.36
C LEU A 564 3.86 24.74 -17.79
N LEU A 565 4.39 25.64 -18.63
CA LEU A 565 5.34 26.65 -18.19
C LEU A 565 4.66 27.60 -17.18
N GLY A 566 4.95 27.41 -15.90
CA GLY A 566 4.69 28.40 -14.85
C GLY A 566 5.74 29.50 -14.89
N ILE A 567 5.32 30.75 -14.68
CA ILE A 567 6.21 31.87 -14.38
C ILE A 567 6.91 31.50 -13.07
N GLY A 568 8.17 31.05 -13.14
CA GLY A 568 8.85 30.45 -12.00
C GLY A 568 8.95 31.38 -10.78
N PRO A 569 9.10 30.83 -9.57
CA PRO A 569 9.43 31.64 -8.41
C PRO A 569 10.79 32.31 -8.65
N ILE A 570 10.81 33.63 -8.55
CA ILE A 570 12.06 34.39 -8.45
C ILE A 570 12.65 34.03 -7.08
N LEU A 571 13.66 33.16 -7.07
CA LEU A 571 14.52 33.00 -5.89
C LEU A 571 15.49 34.21 -5.84
N PRO A 572 15.62 34.91 -4.71
CA PRO A 572 16.82 35.68 -4.42
C PRO A 572 18.02 34.78 -4.11
#